data_AF-A0A125JVL5-F1
#
_entry.id   AF-A0A125JVL5-F1
#
_cell.length_a   1.000
_cell.length_b   1.000
_cell.length_c   1.000
_cell.angle_alpha   90.00
_cell.angle_beta   90.00
_cell.angle_gamma   90.00
#
_symmetry.space_group_name_H-M   'P 1'
#
loop_
_entity.id
_entity.type
_entity.pdbx_description
1 polymer ?
#
loop_
_entity_poly.entity_id
_entity_poly.type
_entity_poly.pdbx_seq_one_letter_code
_entity_poly.pdbx_strand_id
1 'polypeptide(L)'
;MTIDESNQIEELLGEWYAWQAGYMPGLGYGRVDPTCRGFSESDRSVTADERAEAADRKAAKRRAEQVDLCVDALTWQERAAIQRHMKAKAIGAMNWACGAKVWSDPRKFALSAAHADYQSAKEALYPRLKRRGLLAKEPQPA
;
A
#
# COMPACT_ATOMS: atom_id res chain seq x y z
N MET A 1 1.50 4.83 -20.32
CA MET A 1 2.29 4.50 -19.12
C MET A 1 3.43 3.59 -19.55
N THR A 2 4.66 3.89 -19.17
CA THR A 2 5.81 3.02 -19.47
C THR A 2 5.81 1.78 -18.57
N ILE A 3 6.62 0.76 -18.90
CA ILE A 3 6.79 -0.43 -18.05
C ILE A 3 7.34 -0.03 -16.68
N ASP A 4 8.28 0.91 -16.65
CA ASP A 4 8.86 1.43 -15.41
C ASP A 4 7.81 2.13 -14.55
N GLU A 5 7.03 3.06 -15.11
CA GLU A 5 5.94 3.73 -14.40
C GLU A 5 4.91 2.73 -13.87
N SER A 6 4.60 1.70 -14.65
CA SER A 6 3.72 0.62 -14.22
C SER A 6 4.29 -0.11 -13.00
N ASN A 7 5.58 -0.44 -13.01
CA ASN A 7 6.24 -1.12 -11.90
C ASN A 7 6.30 -0.25 -10.64
N GLN A 8 6.57 1.06 -10.79
CA GLN A 8 6.52 2.00 -9.67
C GLN A 8 5.11 2.05 -9.04
N ILE A 9 4.05 2.05 -9.86
CA ILE A 9 2.68 2.01 -9.35
C ILE A 9 2.39 0.69 -8.62
N GLU A 10 2.87 -0.44 -9.14
CA GLU A 10 2.75 -1.75 -8.46
C GLU A 10 3.41 -1.77 -7.09
N GLU A 11 4.57 -1.13 -6.95
CA GLU A 11 5.30 -1.00 -5.70
C GLU A 11 4.54 -0.10 -4.71
N LEU A 12 4.10 1.08 -5.15
CA LEU A 12 3.29 2.01 -4.34
C LEU A 12 1.99 1.36 -3.86
N LEU A 13 1.29 0.65 -4.73
CA LEU A 13 0.09 -0.10 -4.36
C LEU A 13 0.42 -1.20 -3.36
N GLY A 14 1.59 -1.85 -3.49
CA GLY A 14 2.06 -2.88 -2.56
C GLY A 14 2.28 -2.31 -1.15
N GLU A 15 3.02 -1.20 -1.05
CA GLU A 15 3.22 -0.47 0.21
C GLU A 15 1.88 -0.05 0.82
N TRP A 16 1.00 0.56 0.02
CA TRP A 16 -0.32 1.02 0.46
C TRP A 16 -1.22 -0.14 0.94
N TYR A 17 -1.26 -1.26 0.22
CA TYR A 17 -2.08 -2.41 0.59
C TYR A 17 -1.57 -3.06 1.89
N ALA A 18 -0.25 -3.16 2.07
CA ALA A 18 0.34 -3.64 3.32
C ALA A 18 0.01 -2.70 4.50
N TRP A 19 0.07 -1.39 4.27
CA TRP A 19 -0.31 -0.38 5.27
C TRP A 19 -1.80 -0.47 5.65
N GLN A 20 -2.70 -0.60 4.67
CA GLN A 20 -4.14 -0.80 4.89
C GLN A 20 -4.42 -2.11 5.65
N ALA A 21 -3.76 -3.22 5.28
CA ALA A 21 -3.93 -4.51 5.95
C ALA A 21 -3.44 -4.49 7.41
N GLY A 22 -2.49 -3.61 7.73
CA GLY A 22 -2.02 -3.37 9.09
C GLY A 22 -2.91 -2.43 9.92
N TYR A 23 -3.99 -1.88 9.35
CA TYR A 23 -4.90 -1.00 10.08
C TYR A 23 -5.62 -1.77 11.20
N MET A 24 -5.31 -1.40 12.44
CA MET A 24 -6.05 -1.84 13.62
C MET A 24 -6.97 -0.69 14.07
N PRO A 25 -8.31 -0.83 13.97
CA PRO A 25 -9.21 0.18 14.51
C PRO A 25 -8.97 0.32 16.01
N GLY A 26 -8.92 1.57 16.49
CA GLY A 26 -8.83 1.85 17.93
C GLY A 26 -10.14 1.45 18.61
N LEU A 27 -10.21 0.23 19.15
CA LEU A 27 -11.43 -0.36 19.73
C LEU A 27 -11.85 0.25 21.10
N GLY A 28 -11.44 1.47 21.42
CA GLY A 28 -11.92 2.17 22.61
C GLY A 28 -10.98 3.25 23.14
N TYR A 29 -11.43 3.91 24.22
CA TYR A 29 -10.60 4.80 25.01
C TYR A 29 -9.65 3.96 25.87
N GLY A 30 -8.35 3.99 25.56
CA GLY A 30 -7.35 3.43 26.46
C GLY A 30 -7.45 4.07 27.85
N ARG A 31 -7.17 3.30 28.90
CA ARG A 31 -7.14 3.75 30.32
C ARG A 31 -6.12 4.86 30.63
N VAL A 32 -5.43 5.37 29.60
CA VAL A 32 -4.36 6.35 29.69
C VAL A 32 -4.91 7.70 29.26
N ASP A 33 -4.60 8.73 30.05
CA ASP A 33 -4.92 10.11 29.73
C ASP A 33 -4.46 10.48 28.30
N PRO A 34 -5.28 11.18 27.50
CA PRO A 34 -4.89 11.63 26.16
C PRO A 34 -3.55 12.36 26.10
N THR A 35 -3.16 13.14 27.13
CA THR A 35 -1.90 13.89 27.15
C THR A 35 -0.68 13.00 27.40
N CYS A 36 -0.86 11.81 27.97
CA CYS A 36 0.20 10.85 28.26
C CYS A 36 0.24 9.69 27.26
N ARG A 37 -0.66 9.69 26.27
CA ARG A 37 -0.78 8.61 25.28
C ARG A 37 0.40 8.62 24.31
N GLY A 38 1.18 7.54 24.31
CA GLY A 38 2.34 7.38 23.42
C GLY A 38 3.65 7.90 24.01
N PHE A 39 3.66 8.38 25.25
CA PHE A 39 4.90 8.65 25.98
C PHE A 39 5.53 7.34 26.45
N SER A 40 6.81 7.13 26.15
CA SER A 40 7.62 6.07 26.74
C SER A 40 8.90 6.63 27.33
N GLU A 41 9.28 6.21 28.54
CA GLU A 41 10.57 6.60 29.11
C GLU A 41 11.76 6.12 28.26
N SER A 42 11.57 5.03 27.50
CA SER A 42 12.55 4.52 26.53
C SER A 42 12.83 5.48 25.38
N ASP A 43 11.98 6.48 25.13
CA ASP A 43 12.20 7.48 24.09
C ASP A 43 13.44 8.35 24.36
N ARG A 44 13.91 8.39 25.63
CA ARG A 44 15.14 9.11 26.01
C ARG A 44 16.42 8.42 25.55
N SER A 45 16.39 7.11 25.28
CA SER A 45 17.56 6.31 24.90
C SER A 45 17.55 5.88 23.42
N VAL A 46 16.72 6.51 22.60
CA VAL A 46 16.59 6.15 21.17
C VAL A 46 17.89 6.46 20.43
N THR A 47 18.49 5.40 19.89
CA THR A 47 19.70 5.44 19.08
C THR A 47 19.48 6.20 17.77
N ALA A 48 20.57 6.55 17.09
CA ALA A 48 20.48 7.17 15.76
C ALA A 48 19.75 6.24 14.76
N ASP A 49 20.02 4.94 14.83
CA ASP A 49 19.44 3.92 13.95
C ASP A 49 17.93 3.78 14.17
N GLU A 50 17.49 3.66 15.43
CA GLU A 50 16.06 3.59 15.76
C GLU A 50 15.30 4.86 15.34
N ARG A 51 15.94 6.03 15.42
CA ARG A 51 15.37 7.30 14.94
C ARG A 51 15.23 7.31 13.42
N ALA A 52 16.21 6.78 12.69
CA ALA A 52 16.17 6.66 11.24
C ALA A 52 15.04 5.70 10.82
N GLU A 53 14.94 4.52 11.42
CA GLU A 53 13.84 3.58 11.17
C GLU A 53 12.46 4.19 11.45
N ALA A 54 12.33 4.96 12.55
CA ALA A 54 11.09 5.66 12.86
C ALA A 54 10.74 6.72 11.81
N ALA A 55 11.74 7.44 11.30
CA ALA A 55 11.56 8.41 10.22
C ALA A 55 11.10 7.72 8.92
N ASP A 56 11.71 6.58 8.58
CA ASP A 56 11.36 5.79 7.40
C ASP A 56 9.93 5.23 7.50
N ARG A 57 9.54 4.67 8.65
CA ARG A 57 8.16 4.23 8.90
C ARG A 57 7.17 5.38 8.74
N LYS A 58 7.50 6.57 9.23
CA LYS A 58 6.66 7.77 9.09
C LYS A 58 6.57 8.24 7.64
N ALA A 59 7.66 8.16 6.88
CA ALA A 59 7.68 8.49 5.46
C ALA A 59 6.84 7.51 4.65
N ALA A 60 6.99 6.20 4.87
CA ALA A 60 6.18 5.16 4.24
C ALA A 60 4.68 5.33 4.56
N LYS A 61 4.33 5.59 5.82
CA LYS A 61 2.95 5.90 6.22
C LYS A 61 2.39 7.09 5.44
N ARG A 62 3.14 8.20 5.37
CA ARG A 62 2.71 9.40 4.63
C ARG A 62 2.53 9.12 3.14
N ARG A 63 3.42 8.32 2.52
CA ARG A 63 3.26 7.90 1.12
C ARG A 63 1.99 7.08 0.93
N ALA A 64 1.76 6.07 1.79
CA ALA A 64 0.57 5.25 1.75
C ALA A 64 -0.72 6.09 1.90
N GLU A 65 -0.74 7.06 2.81
CA GLU A 65 -1.87 8.02 2.95
C GLU A 65 -2.10 8.82 1.67
N GLN A 66 -1.04 9.25 0.96
CA GLN A 66 -1.21 9.95 -0.32
C GLN A 66 -1.73 9.04 -1.44
N VAL A 67 -1.32 7.78 -1.46
CA VAL A 67 -1.84 6.76 -2.39
C VAL A 67 -3.31 6.49 -2.08
N ASP A 68 -3.68 6.39 -0.80
CA ASP A 68 -5.06 6.18 -0.34
C ASP A 68 -6.00 7.25 -0.88
N LEU A 69 -5.62 8.53 -0.77
CA LEU A 69 -6.38 9.64 -1.35
C LEU A 69 -6.53 9.55 -2.88
N CYS A 70 -5.54 8.98 -3.57
CA CYS A 70 -5.62 8.79 -5.02
C CYS A 70 -6.56 7.63 -5.38
N VAL A 71 -6.52 6.55 -4.61
CA VAL A 71 -7.39 5.38 -4.76
C VAL A 71 -8.84 5.76 -4.44
N ASP A 72 -9.09 6.54 -3.38
CA ASP A 72 -10.42 6.99 -3.00
C ASP A 72 -11.10 7.90 -4.04
N ALA A 73 -10.31 8.59 -4.85
CA ALA A 73 -10.81 9.40 -5.95
C ALA A 73 -11.19 8.59 -7.20
N LEU A 74 -11.00 7.26 -7.19
CA LEU A 74 -11.44 6.35 -8.24
C LEU A 74 -12.91 5.95 -8.04
N THR A 75 -13.53 5.42 -9.10
CA THR A 75 -14.84 4.79 -8.99
C THR A 75 -14.77 3.57 -8.08
N TRP A 76 -15.92 3.13 -7.52
CA TRP A 76 -15.93 1.98 -6.63
C TRP A 76 -15.48 0.69 -7.34
N GLN A 77 -15.75 0.54 -8.64
CA GLN A 77 -15.33 -0.61 -9.45
C GLN A 77 -13.80 -0.65 -9.60
N GLU A 78 -13.18 0.48 -9.94
CA GLU A 78 -11.73 0.59 -10.07
C GLU A 78 -11.01 0.30 -8.74
N ARG A 79 -11.53 0.84 -7.62
CA ARG A 79 -11.02 0.52 -6.28
C ARG A 79 -11.13 -0.97 -5.96
N ALA A 80 -12.27 -1.58 -6.27
CA ALA A 80 -12.49 -3.00 -6.05
C ALA A 80 -11.54 -3.86 -6.91
N ALA A 81 -11.27 -3.46 -8.16
CA ALA A 81 -10.32 -4.14 -9.04
C ALA A 81 -8.90 -4.10 -8.46
N ILE A 82 -8.43 -2.94 -8.00
CA ILE A 82 -7.13 -2.79 -7.33
C ILE A 82 -7.08 -3.67 -6.07
N GLN A 83 -8.05 -3.54 -5.16
CA GLN A 83 -8.09 -4.32 -3.91
C GLN A 83 -8.09 -5.83 -4.17
N ARG A 84 -8.87 -6.30 -5.15
CA ARG A 84 -8.91 -7.71 -5.54
C ARG A 84 -7.55 -8.17 -6.06
N HIS A 85 -6.91 -7.38 -6.93
CA HIS A 85 -5.60 -7.71 -7.48
C HIS A 85 -4.54 -7.82 -6.39
N MET A 86 -4.44 -6.81 -5.51
CA MET A 86 -3.45 -6.79 -4.43
C MET A 86 -3.65 -7.95 -3.44
N LYS A 87 -4.91 -8.26 -3.10
CA LYS A 87 -5.24 -9.42 -2.28
C LYS A 87 -4.82 -10.73 -2.93
N ALA A 88 -5.09 -10.91 -4.22
CA ALA A 88 -4.70 -12.11 -4.96
C ALA A 88 -3.17 -12.26 -5.01
N LYS A 89 -2.43 -11.16 -5.25
CA LYS A 89 -0.97 -11.09 -5.24
C LYS A 89 -0.39 -11.49 -3.88
N ALA A 90 -0.91 -10.92 -2.79
CA ALA A 90 -0.48 -11.23 -1.43
C ALA A 90 -0.73 -12.70 -1.04
N ILE A 91 -1.91 -13.24 -1.36
CA ILE A 91 -2.24 -14.66 -1.14
C ILE A 91 -1.33 -15.56 -1.98
N GLY A 92 -1.05 -15.18 -3.23
CA GLY A 92 -0.13 -15.90 -4.10
C GLY A 92 1.28 -16.00 -3.52
N ALA A 93 1.81 -14.89 -3.02
CA ALA A 93 3.11 -14.84 -2.36
C ALA A 93 3.15 -15.70 -1.09
N MET A 94 2.11 -15.64 -0.25
CA MET A 94 2.01 -16.44 0.97
C MET A 94 1.98 -17.95 0.66
N ASN A 95 1.14 -18.35 -0.30
CA ASN A 95 1.07 -19.74 -0.77
C ASN A 95 2.44 -20.23 -1.28
N TRP A 96 3.12 -19.41 -2.10
CA TRP A 96 4.45 -19.74 -2.62
C TRP A 96 5.47 -19.92 -1.49
N ALA A 97 5.52 -18.99 -0.53
CA ALA A 97 6.42 -19.07 0.62
C ALA A 97 6.17 -20.30 1.50
N CYS A 98 4.90 -20.72 1.64
CA CYS A 98 4.53 -21.92 2.39
C CYS A 98 4.61 -23.22 1.55
N GLY A 99 4.94 -23.16 0.27
CA GLY A 99 4.89 -24.32 -0.64
C GLY A 99 3.50 -24.94 -0.78
N ALA A 100 2.43 -24.17 -0.53
CA ALA A 100 1.06 -24.65 -0.41
C ALA A 100 0.12 -23.93 -1.39
N LYS A 101 -1.09 -24.46 -1.60
CA LYS A 101 -2.15 -23.83 -2.43
C LYS A 101 -3.47 -23.68 -1.67
N VAL A 102 -3.39 -23.53 -0.35
CA VAL A 102 -4.54 -23.58 0.57
C VAL A 102 -5.52 -22.44 0.31
N TRP A 103 -5.01 -21.22 0.12
CA TRP A 103 -5.86 -20.05 -0.12
C TRP A 103 -5.99 -19.80 -1.61
N SER A 104 -7.17 -20.03 -2.17
CA SER A 104 -7.44 -19.77 -3.58
C SER A 104 -8.83 -19.19 -3.80
N ASP A 105 -8.96 -18.36 -4.83
CA ASP A 105 -10.28 -17.89 -5.27
C ASP A 105 -10.97 -19.01 -6.05
N PRO A 106 -12.10 -19.57 -5.58
CA PRO A 106 -12.85 -20.58 -6.31
C PRO A 106 -13.46 -20.03 -7.62
N ARG A 107 -13.50 -18.70 -7.81
CA ARG A 107 -14.00 -18.03 -9.02
C ARG A 107 -12.91 -17.63 -10.01
N LYS A 108 -11.78 -18.37 -10.02
CA LYS A 108 -10.63 -18.15 -10.92
C LYS A 108 -10.94 -18.15 -12.43
N PHE A 109 -12.09 -18.64 -12.87
CA PHE A 109 -12.46 -18.66 -14.28
C PHE A 109 -12.58 -17.26 -14.93
N ALA A 110 -12.70 -16.20 -14.14
CA ALA A 110 -12.82 -14.81 -14.62
C ALA A 110 -11.49 -14.00 -14.59
N LEU A 111 -10.33 -14.68 -14.58
CA LEU A 111 -9.02 -14.04 -14.41
C LEU A 111 -8.69 -12.99 -15.50
N SER A 112 -9.04 -13.26 -16.75
CA SER A 112 -8.73 -12.34 -17.86
C SER A 112 -9.49 -11.01 -17.72
N ALA A 113 -10.79 -11.08 -17.41
CA ALA A 113 -11.60 -9.89 -17.15
C ALA A 113 -11.09 -9.12 -15.92
N ALA A 114 -10.80 -9.82 -14.81
CA ALA A 114 -10.27 -9.19 -13.61
C ALA A 114 -8.91 -8.50 -13.83
N HIS A 115 -8.05 -9.05 -14.70
CA HIS A 115 -6.80 -8.41 -15.07
C HIS A 115 -7.03 -7.17 -15.93
N ALA A 116 -7.95 -7.22 -16.89
CA ALA A 116 -8.30 -6.06 -17.72
C ALA A 116 -8.87 -4.91 -16.87
N ASP A 117 -9.79 -5.22 -15.95
CA ASP A 117 -10.36 -4.25 -15.01
C ASP A 117 -9.25 -3.60 -14.15
N TYR A 118 -8.28 -4.41 -13.70
CA TYR A 118 -7.14 -3.91 -12.94
C TYR A 118 -6.24 -2.97 -13.77
N GLN A 119 -5.93 -3.32 -15.02
CA GLN A 119 -5.12 -2.46 -15.88
C GLN A 119 -5.83 -1.13 -16.15
N SER A 120 -7.14 -1.15 -16.41
CA SER A 120 -7.94 0.07 -16.58
C SER A 120 -7.93 0.93 -15.31
N ALA A 121 -8.10 0.33 -14.14
CA ALA A 121 -8.01 1.03 -12.85
C ALA A 121 -6.62 1.64 -12.61
N LYS A 122 -5.55 0.93 -13.02
CA LYS A 122 -4.17 1.42 -12.92
C LYS A 122 -3.91 2.61 -13.84
N GLU A 123 -4.44 2.59 -15.06
CA GLU A 123 -4.39 3.72 -15.98
C GLU A 123 -5.15 4.94 -15.45
N ALA A 124 -6.30 4.73 -14.82
CA ALA A 124 -7.05 5.81 -14.15
C ALA A 124 -6.29 6.37 -12.94
N LEU A 125 -5.56 5.52 -12.20
CA LEU A 125 -4.78 5.93 -11.03
C LEU A 125 -3.53 6.74 -11.42
N TYR A 126 -2.86 6.37 -12.52
CA TYR A 126 -1.62 6.98 -12.99
C TYR A 126 -1.59 8.53 -12.99
N PRO A 127 -2.52 9.26 -13.62
CA PRO A 127 -2.47 10.72 -13.66
C PRO A 127 -2.61 11.35 -12.27
N ARG A 128 -3.27 10.69 -11.32
CA ARG A 128 -3.45 11.17 -9.94
C ARG A 128 -2.13 11.06 -9.16
N LEU A 129 -1.45 9.92 -9.27
CA LEU A 129 -0.15 9.68 -8.65
C LEU A 129 0.93 10.61 -9.23
N LYS A 130 0.94 10.77 -10.55
CA LYS A 130 1.86 11.67 -11.25
C LYS A 130 1.71 13.13 -10.79
N ARG A 131 0.47 13.61 -10.67
CA ARG A 131 0.19 14.99 -10.20
C ARG A 131 0.70 15.25 -8.79
N ARG A 132 0.71 14.22 -7.92
CA ARG A 132 1.21 14.31 -6.55
C ARG A 132 2.73 14.10 -6.44
N GLY A 133 3.43 13.85 -7.55
CA GLY A 133 4.88 13.61 -7.54
C GLY A 133 5.28 12.30 -6.84
N LEU A 134 4.38 11.32 -6.79
CA LEU A 134 4.65 10.03 -6.14
C LEU A 134 5.46 9.07 -7.03
N LEU A 135 5.56 9.36 -8.33
CA LEU A 135 6.36 8.61 -9.27
C LEU A 135 7.74 9.26 -9.39
N ALA A 136 8.80 8.45 -9.33
CA ALA A 136 10.15 8.91 -9.57
C ALA A 136 10.28 9.41 -11.02
N LYS A 137 10.95 10.55 -11.18
CA LYS A 137 11.39 11.01 -12.49
C LYS A 137 12.54 10.10 -12.91
N GLU A 138 12.58 9.64 -14.17
CA GLU A 138 13.76 8.97 -14.72
C GLU A 138 15.02 9.78 -14.33
N PRO A 139 16.11 9.12 -13.88
CA PRO A 139 17.35 9.82 -13.63
C PRO A 139 17.78 10.48 -14.94
N GLN A 140 17.70 11.81 -14.98
CA GLN A 140 18.14 12.60 -16.10
C GLN A 140 19.66 12.40 -16.20
N PRO A 141 20.20 11.86 -17.32
CA PRO A 141 21.64 11.68 -17.44
C PRO A 141 22.31 13.06 -17.30
N ALA A 142 23.32 13.11 -16.43
CA ALA A 142 24.13 14.29 -16.18
C ALA A 142 24.87 14.76 -17.44
#